data_AF-A0A7S7LD50-F1
#
_entry.id   AF-A0A7S7LD50-F1
#
_cell.length_a   1.000
_cell.length_b   1.000
_cell.length_c   1.000
_cell.angle_alpha   90.00
_cell.angle_beta   90.00
_cell.angle_gamma   90.00
#
_symmetry.space_group_name_H-M   'P 1'
#
loop_
_entity.id
_entity.type
_entity.pdbx_description
1 polymer ?
#
loop_
_entity_poly.entity_id
_entity_poly.type
_entity_poly.pdbx_seq_one_letter_code
_entity_poly.pdbx_strand_id
1 'polypeptide(L)' 'MHVTNGGATTSYAIRGELVFNKKNNKTKNVYWQYRQETAKIEWKDNKTVVINGQTLNVPNDKYDYRNQ' A
#
# COMPACT_ATOMS: atom_id res chain seq x y z
N MET A 1 -34.70 -20.84 -4.31
CA MET A 1 -33.73 -20.40 -3.29
C MET A 1 -32.87 -19.30 -3.89
N HIS A 2 -33.08 -18.04 -3.49
CA HIS A 2 -32.30 -16.90 -3.98
C HIS A 2 -31.02 -16.77 -3.16
N VAL A 3 -29.86 -16.77 -3.82
CA VAL A 3 -28.58 -16.44 -3.18
C VAL A 3 -28.40 -14.92 -3.28
N THR A 4 -28.96 -14.20 -2.33
CA THR A 4 -28.62 -12.79 -2.08
C THR A 4 -27.34 -12.76 -1.26
N ASN A 5 -26.20 -12.85 -1.92
CA ASN A 5 -24.94 -12.47 -1.31
C ASN A 5 -24.78 -10.96 -1.54
N GLY A 6 -25.19 -10.15 -0.56
CA GLY A 6 -24.75 -8.77 -0.41
C GLY A 6 -23.25 -8.76 -0.09
N GLY A 7 -22.45 -9.24 -1.04
CA GLY A 7 -21.06 -9.67 -0.90
C GLY A 7 -20.09 -8.52 -0.73
N ALA A 8 -20.26 -7.74 0.33
CA ALA A 8 -19.18 -6.91 0.87
C ALA A 8 -18.18 -7.86 1.54
N THR A 9 -17.42 -8.60 0.74
CA THR A 9 -16.22 -9.26 1.22
C THR A 9 -15.26 -8.11 1.49
N THR A 10 -15.22 -7.60 2.72
CA THR A 10 -14.26 -6.60 3.21
C THR A 10 -12.87 -7.21 3.09
N SER A 11 -12.37 -7.22 1.86
CA SER A 11 -11.05 -7.76 1.56
C SER A 11 -10.07 -6.77 2.14
N TYR A 12 -9.31 -7.23 3.14
CA TYR A 12 -8.28 -6.44 3.78
C TYR A 12 -7.29 -5.93 2.73
N ALA A 13 -7.09 -4.62 2.71
CA ALA A 13 -6.11 -3.97 1.85
C ALA A 13 -5.07 -3.31 2.72
N ILE A 14 -3.81 -3.50 2.36
CA ILE A 14 -2.68 -2.83 2.97
C ILE A 14 -2.38 -1.60 2.13
N ARG A 15 -2.43 -0.43 2.78
CA ARG A 15 -2.08 0.85 2.18
C ARG A 15 -0.87 1.44 2.89
N GLY A 16 0.18 1.70 2.13
CA GLY A 16 1.36 2.41 2.61
C GLY A 16 1.28 3.87 2.18
N GLU A 17 1.22 4.77 3.18
CA GLU A 17 1.17 6.21 2.99
C GLU A 17 2.51 6.83 3.39
N LEU A 18 3.13 7.55 2.46
CA LEU A 18 4.35 8.30 2.73
C LEU A 18 3.98 9.71 3.16
N VAL A 19 4.21 10.01 4.43
CA VAL A 19 3.96 11.33 5.02
C VAL A 19 5.24 12.15 4.99
N PHE A 20 5.26 13.21 4.19
CA PHE A 20 6.35 14.17 4.21
C PHE A 20 6.09 15.22 5.30
N ASN A 21 6.81 15.14 6.42
CA ASN A 21 6.73 16.11 7.52
C ASN A 21 7.31 17.51 7.18
N LYS A 22 7.54 17.80 5.89
CA LYS A 22 7.88 19.15 5.43
C LYS A 22 6.58 19.95 5.30
N LYS A 23 6.64 21.25 5.62
CA LYS A 23 5.65 22.36 5.60
C LYS A 23 4.35 22.26 4.76
N ASN A 24 4.24 21.31 3.83
CA ASN A 24 3.14 21.15 2.89
C ASN A 24 2.30 19.88 3.11
N ASN A 25 2.53 19.10 4.18
CA ASN A 25 1.73 17.93 4.60
C ASN A 25 1.27 17.04 3.44
N LYS A 26 2.16 16.82 2.46
CA LYS A 26 1.83 16.01 1.30
C LYS A 26 1.96 14.55 1.70
N THR A 27 0.82 13.89 1.89
CA THR A 27 0.75 12.44 2.01
C THR A 27 0.64 11.86 0.60
N LYS A 28 1.53 10.94 0.25
CA LYS A 28 1.49 10.24 -1.04
C LYS A 28 1.29 8.76 -0.82
N ASN A 29 0.33 8.18 -1.55
CA ASN A 29 0.15 6.74 -1.60
C ASN A 29 1.26 6.12 -2.43
N VAL A 30 2.08 5.32 -1.77
CA VAL A 30 3.24 4.64 -2.39
C VAL A 30 3.01 3.14 -2.49
N TYR A 31 2.06 2.59 -1.73
CA TYR A 31 1.81 1.15 -1.72
C TYR A 31 0.32 0.85 -1.59
N TRP A 32 -0.19 0.01 -2.49
CA TRP A 32 -1.54 -0.54 -2.42
C TRP A 32 -1.48 -2.02 -2.76
N GLN A 33 -1.77 -2.87 -1.78
CA GLN A 33 -1.92 -4.31 -1.97
C GLN A 33 -3.25 -4.79 -1.40
N TYR A 34 -3.94 -5.64 -2.14
CA TYR A 34 -5.24 -6.20 -1.77
C TYR A 34 -5.11 -7.66 -1.33
N ARG A 35 -5.89 -8.08 -0.33
CA ARG A 35 -5.88 -9.41 0.28
C ARG A 35 -4.56 -9.82 0.93
N GLN A 36 -3.95 -8.90 1.65
CA GLN A 36 -2.80 -9.21 2.49
C GLN A 36 -3.17 -8.89 3.94
N GLU A 37 -3.03 -9.86 4.84
CA GLU A 37 -3.34 -9.67 6.27
C GLU A 37 -2.16 -9.07 7.05
N THR A 38 -0.93 -9.21 6.53
CA THR A 38 0.29 -8.74 7.17
C THR A 38 1.16 -7.91 6.23
N ALA A 39 1.65 -6.78 6.74
CA ALA A 39 2.65 -5.94 6.08
C ALA A 39 3.95 -5.96 6.87
N LYS A 40 5.04 -6.34 6.21
CA LYS A 40 6.41 -6.11 6.70
C LYS A 40 6.97 -4.92 5.95
N ILE A 41 7.29 -3.85 6.69
CA ILE A 41 7.85 -2.62 6.14
C ILE A 41 9.25 -2.46 6.70
N GLU A 42 10.24 -2.42 5.82
CA GLU A 42 11.65 -2.27 6.16
C GLU A 42 12.24 -1.13 5.35
N TRP A 43 12.77 -0.11 6.02
CA TRP A 43 13.46 0.99 5.35
C TRP A 43 14.92 0.59 5.13
N LYS A 44 15.35 0.52 3.88
CA LYS A 44 16.76 0.35 3.53
C LYS A 44 17.49 1.69 3.56
N ASP A 45 16.85 2.72 3.03
CA ASP A 45 17.42 4.06 2.87
C ASP A 45 16.33 5.12 2.97
N ASN A 46 16.70 6.40 3.06
CA ASN A 46 15.75 7.53 3.11
C ASN A 46 14.78 7.60 1.91
N LYS A 47 15.09 6.92 0.81
CA LYS A 47 14.26 6.86 -0.41
C LYS A 47 13.86 5.44 -0.79
N THR A 48 14.31 4.41 -0.08
CA THR A 48 14.11 3.02 -0.48
C THR A 48 13.49 2.25 0.66
N VAL A 49 12.29 1.74 0.42
CA VAL A 49 11.51 0.96 1.38
C VAL A 49 11.17 -0.39 0.77
N VAL A 50 11.22 -1.43 1.59
CA VAL A 50 10.84 -2.79 1.23
C VAL A 50 9.54 -3.11 1.95
N ILE A 51 8.48 -3.36 1.19
CA ILE A 51 7.15 -3.68 1.72
C ILE A 51 6.78 -5.08 1.23
N ASN A 52 6.64 -6.04 2.14
CA ASN A 52 6.37 -7.45 1.83
C ASN A 52 7.36 -8.06 0.81
N GLY A 53 8.64 -7.68 0.91
CA GLY A 53 9.69 -8.09 -0.02
C GLY A 53 9.74 -7.28 -1.33
N GLN A 54 8.74 -6.43 -1.61
CA GLN A 54 8.75 -5.52 -2.76
C GLN A 54 9.56 -4.27 -2.44
N THR A 55 10.62 -4.03 -3.20
CA THR A 55 11.45 -2.82 -3.04
C THR A 55 10.86 -1.67 -3.84
N LEU A 56 10.65 -0.53 -3.20
CA LEU A 56 10.06 0.69 -3.76
C LEU A 56 10.97 1.89 -3.51
N ASN A 57 11.26 2.66 -4.57
CA ASN A 57 12.00 3.91 -4.46
C ASN A 57 11.04 5.11 -4.35
N VAL A 58 10.70 5.46 -3.12
CA VAL A 58 9.79 6.57 -2.83
C VAL A 58 10.51 7.93 -2.84
N PRO A 59 9.83 9.04 -3.19
CA PRO A 59 8.41 9.15 -3.53
C PRO A 59 8.03 8.82 -4.97
N ASN A 60 8.97 8.50 -5.85
CA ASN A 60 8.69 8.41 -7.28
C ASN A 60 7.94 7.12 -7.63
N ASP A 61 8.36 6.01 -7.03
CA ASP A 61 7.73 4.72 -7.24
C ASP A 61 6.43 4.60 -6.44
N LYS A 62 5.49 3.88 -7.03
CA LYS A 62 4.27 3.41 -6.40
C LYS A 62 4.05 1.95 -6.78
N TYR A 63 3.61 1.16 -5.83
CA TYR A 63 3.16 -0.20 -6.09
C TYR A 63 1.65 -0.23 -6.02
N ASP A 64 1.02 -0.65 -7.11
CA ASP A 64 -0.41 -0.81 -7.22
C ASP A 64 -0.70 -2.16 -7.86
N TYR A 65 -1.22 -3.09 -7.06
CA TYR A 65 -1.57 -4.43 -7.52
C TYR A 65 -2.56 -4.45 -8.70
N ARG A 66 -3.29 -3.36 -8.95
CA ARG A 66 -4.29 -3.25 -10.04
C ARG A 66 -3.66 -2.90 -11.39
N ASN A 67 -2.46 -2.34 -11.39
CA ASN A 67 -1.81 -1.78 -12.58
C ASN A 67 -0.56 -2.59 -12.99
N GLN A 68 -0.54 -3.91 -12.73
CA GLN A 68 0.55 -4.79 -13.14
C GLN A 68 0.43 -5.20 -14.61
#